data_AF-A0A9D8BHJ7-F1
#
_entry.id   AF-A0A9D8BHJ7-F1
#
_cell.length_a   1.000
_cell.length_b   1.000
_cell.length_c   1.000
_cell.angle_alpha   90.00
_cell.angle_beta   90.00
_cell.angle_gamma   90.00
#
_symmetry.space_group_name_H-M   'P 1'
#
loop_
_entity.id
_entity.type
_entity.pdbx_description
1 polymer ?
#
loop_
_entity_poly.entity_id
_entity_poly.type
_entity_poly.pdbx_seq_one_letter_code
_entity_poly.pdbx_strand_id
1 'polypeptide(L)'
;LGFIEYEDYSRIYLADIPGIIENAHKNKGLGLAFLRHIERTHALVFVIDSSQEERESALQDFFILRQELEQYSPALLQKPFVVVLNKLDKEEAPLAIELFKKSFPFSQGLIFSISCHHYVGIEPLKKAIHSLLKEQKGSPLCSF
;
A
#
# COMPACT_ATOMS: atom_id res chain seq x y z
N LEU A 1 -14.09 5.59 -6.11
CA LEU A 1 -12.74 6.08 -6.53
C LEU A 1 -12.50 7.40 -5.85
N GLY A 2 -11.50 7.48 -4.98
CA GLY A 2 -11.04 8.75 -4.42
C GLY A 2 -9.94 9.33 -5.31
N PHE A 3 -9.57 10.60 -5.10
CA PHE A 3 -8.39 11.17 -5.72
C PHE A 3 -7.65 12.08 -4.74
N ILE A 4 -6.33 12.17 -4.92
CA ILE A 4 -5.48 13.19 -4.31
C ILE A 4 -5.19 14.21 -5.41
N GLU A 5 -5.49 15.49 -5.14
CA GLU A 5 -5.08 16.61 -5.97
C GLU A 5 -3.85 17.28 -5.36
N TYR A 6 -2.88 17.60 -6.22
CA TYR A 6 -1.63 18.26 -5.84
C TYR A 6 -1.64 19.73 -6.27
N GLU A 7 -0.68 20.50 -5.75
CA GLU A 7 -0.53 21.94 -6.06
C GLU A 7 -0.30 22.20 -7.56
N ASP A 8 0.28 21.24 -8.28
CA ASP A 8 0.47 21.30 -9.74
C ASP A 8 -0.78 20.89 -10.53
N TYR A 9 -1.94 20.82 -9.87
CA TYR A 9 -3.23 20.34 -10.41
C TYR A 9 -3.21 18.91 -10.93
N SER A 10 -2.13 18.16 -10.70
CA SER A 10 -2.10 16.74 -11.02
C SER A 10 -3.01 15.97 -10.07
N ARG A 11 -3.61 14.89 -10.59
CA ARG A 11 -4.54 14.05 -9.84
C ARG A 11 -4.06 12.60 -9.86
N ILE A 12 -4.02 12.00 -8.68
CA ILE A 12 -3.76 10.57 -8.49
C ILE A 12 -5.04 9.93 -7.97
N TYR A 13 -5.53 8.93 -8.70
CA TYR A 13 -6.73 8.19 -8.30
C TYR A 13 -6.38 7.04 -7.37
N LEU A 14 -7.14 6.93 -6.29
CA LEU A 14 -7.04 5.86 -5.31
C LEU A 14 -8.24 4.92 -5.47
N ALA A 15 -7.93 3.63 -5.60
CA ALA A 15 -8.89 2.55 -5.56
C ALA A 15 -8.62 1.74 -4.30
N ASP A 16 -9.66 1.52 -3.50
CA ASP A 16 -9.58 0.62 -2.36
C ASP A 16 -9.74 -0.83 -2.85
N ILE A 17 -8.95 -1.73 -2.28
CA ILE A 17 -8.95 -3.14 -2.62
C ILE A 17 -9.40 -3.92 -1.37
N PRO A 18 -10.72 -4.07 -1.15
CA PRO A 18 -11.21 -4.83 0.00
C PRO A 18 -10.87 -6.32 -0.19
N GLY A 19 -10.26 -6.92 0.84
CA GLY A 19 -10.11 -8.37 1.07
C GLY A 19 -10.03 -9.21 -0.20
N ILE A 20 -8.85 -9.24 -0.83
CA ILE A 20 -8.63 -9.90 -2.13
C ILE A 20 -9.00 -11.39 -2.09
N ILE A 21 -8.88 -12.05 -0.93
CA ILE A 21 -8.94 -13.53 -0.87
C ILE A 21 -10.07 -14.11 -0.02
N GLU A 22 -10.56 -13.46 1.04
CA GLU A 22 -11.53 -14.08 1.96
C GLU A 22 -12.82 -14.57 1.27
N ASN A 23 -13.15 -14.05 0.08
CA ASN A 23 -14.32 -14.49 -0.70
C ASN A 23 -14.07 -14.77 -2.20
N ALA A 24 -12.83 -14.66 -2.72
CA ALA A 24 -12.57 -14.89 -4.15
C ALA A 24 -12.80 -16.34 -4.57
N HIS A 25 -12.60 -17.29 -3.65
CA HIS A 25 -12.81 -18.71 -3.92
C HIS A 25 -14.26 -19.18 -3.76
N LYS A 26 -15.15 -18.43 -3.09
CA LYS A 26 -16.40 -19.00 -2.54
C LYS A 26 -17.72 -18.69 -3.25
N ASN A 27 -17.89 -17.67 -4.11
CA ASN A 27 -19.03 -17.59 -5.03
C ASN A 27 -19.04 -16.31 -5.90
N LYS A 28 -19.18 -16.49 -7.21
CA LYS A 28 -20.03 -15.72 -8.15
C LYS A 28 -20.09 -14.18 -7.96
N GLY A 29 -19.27 -13.44 -8.71
CA GLY A 29 -19.65 -12.08 -9.14
C GLY A 29 -18.70 -10.93 -8.83
N LEU A 30 -17.64 -11.11 -8.05
CA LEU A 30 -16.56 -10.11 -7.88
C LEU A 30 -15.62 -10.01 -9.11
N GLY A 31 -16.21 -10.23 -10.29
CA GLY A 31 -16.02 -9.45 -11.50
C GLY A 31 -14.60 -9.38 -12.06
N LEU A 32 -14.37 -10.10 -13.16
CA LEU A 32 -13.27 -9.86 -14.09
C LEU A 32 -12.99 -8.36 -14.35
N ALA A 33 -14.01 -7.51 -14.28
CA ALA A 33 -13.88 -6.06 -14.31
C ALA A 33 -13.05 -5.50 -13.15
N PHE A 34 -13.33 -5.85 -11.89
CA PHE A 34 -12.52 -5.45 -10.73
C PHE A 34 -11.08 -5.93 -10.88
N LEU A 35 -10.90 -7.14 -11.40
CA LEU A 35 -9.58 -7.71 -11.63
C LEU A 35 -8.73 -6.87 -12.59
N ARG A 36 -9.33 -6.49 -13.71
CA ARG A 36 -8.72 -5.61 -14.72
C ARG A 36 -8.43 -4.21 -14.19
N HIS A 37 -9.12 -3.74 -13.15
CA HIS A 37 -8.84 -2.42 -12.57
C HIS A 37 -7.56 -2.44 -11.72
N ILE A 38 -7.35 -3.50 -10.92
CA ILE A 38 -6.13 -3.65 -10.10
C ILE A 38 -4.90 -3.83 -11.01
N GLU A 39 -5.02 -4.54 -12.12
CA GLU A 39 -3.93 -4.67 -13.10
C GLU A 39 -3.53 -3.33 -13.73
N ARG A 40 -4.44 -2.35 -13.80
CA ARG A 40 -4.16 -1.01 -14.34
C ARG A 40 -3.61 -0.01 -13.33
N THR A 41 -3.49 -0.38 -12.04
CA THR A 41 -2.85 0.50 -11.05
C THR A 41 -1.35 0.61 -11.33
N HIS A 42 -0.76 1.75 -11.04
CA HIS A 42 0.67 1.98 -11.31
C HIS A 42 1.55 1.66 -10.09
N ALA A 43 0.97 1.72 -8.90
CA ALA A 43 1.63 1.44 -7.64
C ALA A 43 0.65 0.85 -6.62
N LEU A 44 1.18 0.25 -5.56
CA LEU A 44 0.42 -0.32 -4.45
C LEU A 44 0.71 0.44 -3.15
N VAL A 45 -0.28 0.50 -2.28
CA VAL A 45 -0.16 1.06 -0.93
C VAL A 45 -0.63 -0.01 0.05
N PHE A 46 0.29 -0.59 0.80
CA PHE A 46 -0.03 -1.55 1.85
C PHE A 46 -0.33 -0.79 3.13
N VAL A 47 -1.57 -0.82 3.59
CA VAL A 47 -1.96 -0.21 4.86
C VAL A 47 -1.99 -1.30 5.93
N ILE A 48 -1.10 -1.20 6.92
CA ILE A 48 -0.92 -2.17 8.00
C ILE A 48 -1.29 -1.49 9.32
N ASP A 49 -1.96 -2.22 10.19
CA ASP A 49 -2.30 -1.75 11.52
C ASP A 49 -1.10 -1.87 12.47
N SER A 50 -0.66 -0.77 13.08
CA SER A 50 0.42 -0.78 14.07
C SER A 50 -0.06 -0.72 15.52
N SER A 51 -1.34 -0.97 15.81
CA SER A 51 -1.85 -0.93 17.19
C SER A 51 -1.59 -2.20 18.02
N GLN A 52 -0.90 -3.19 17.46
CA GLN A 52 -0.59 -4.42 18.18
C GLN A 52 0.88 -4.41 18.60
N GLU A 53 1.16 -4.68 19.87
CA GLU A 53 2.53 -4.72 20.41
C GLU A 53 3.36 -5.89 19.85
N GLU A 54 2.69 -6.92 19.34
CA GLU A 54 3.35 -8.14 18.91
C GLU A 54 4.20 -7.88 17.67
N ARG A 55 5.52 -8.01 17.86
CA ARG A 55 6.58 -7.85 16.85
C ARG A 55 6.26 -8.49 15.49
N GLU A 56 5.60 -9.64 15.52
CA GLU A 56 5.34 -10.45 14.34
C GLU A 56 4.06 -10.04 13.64
N SER A 57 3.08 -9.47 14.34
CA SER A 57 1.74 -9.23 13.81
C SER A 57 1.75 -8.32 12.58
N ALA A 58 2.30 -7.11 12.68
CA ALA A 58 2.30 -6.16 11.56
C ALA A 58 3.14 -6.63 10.35
N LEU A 59 4.29 -7.26 10.61
CA LEU A 59 5.15 -7.76 9.54
C LEU A 59 4.55 -9.00 8.86
N GLN A 60 3.94 -9.88 9.65
CA GLN A 60 3.20 -11.04 9.17
C GLN A 60 2.01 -10.61 8.34
N ASP A 61 1.23 -9.61 8.77
CA ASP A 61 0.12 -9.04 8.01
C ASP A 61 0.58 -8.55 6.63
N PHE A 62 1.72 -7.85 6.58
CA PHE A 62 2.30 -7.41 5.31
C PHE A 62 2.67 -8.61 4.40
N PHE A 63 3.28 -9.66 4.95
CA PHE A 63 3.61 -10.85 4.16
C PHE A 63 2.39 -11.64 3.73
N ILE A 64 1.36 -11.75 4.58
CA ILE A 64 0.08 -12.35 4.23
C ILE A 64 -0.52 -11.59 3.05
N LEU A 65 -0.65 -10.27 3.13
CA LEU A 65 -1.18 -9.45 2.03
C LEU A 65 -0.38 -9.59 0.74
N ARG A 66 0.96 -9.72 0.82
CA ARG A 66 1.79 -9.98 -0.36
C ARG A 66 1.56 -11.38 -0.94
N GLN A 67 1.47 -12.41 -0.10
CA GLN A 67 1.18 -13.76 -0.54
C GLN A 67 -0.20 -13.83 -1.18
N GLU A 68 -1.18 -13.12 -0.63
CA GLU A 68 -2.50 -13.00 -1.21
C GLU A 68 -2.45 -12.34 -2.60
N LEU A 69 -1.72 -11.23 -2.74
CA LEU A 69 -1.51 -10.59 -4.03
C LEU A 69 -0.78 -11.50 -5.03
N GLU A 70 0.16 -12.32 -4.57
CA GLU A 70 0.88 -13.28 -5.42
C GLU A 70 -0.03 -14.38 -5.95
N GLN A 71 -0.85 -14.97 -5.07
CA GLN A 71 -1.84 -15.98 -5.45
C GLN A 71 -2.85 -15.44 -6.45
N TYR A 72 -3.18 -14.15 -6.32
CA TYR A 72 -4.03 -13.44 -7.25
C TYR A 72 -3.34 -13.22 -8.62
N SER A 73 -2.15 -12.62 -8.64
CA SER A 73 -1.37 -12.36 -9.84
C SER A 73 0.06 -11.99 -9.46
N PRO A 74 1.07 -12.83 -9.81
CA PRO A 74 2.47 -12.55 -9.52
C PRO A 74 2.97 -11.23 -10.12
N ALA A 75 2.35 -10.75 -11.21
CA ALA A 75 2.71 -9.48 -11.84
C ALA A 75 2.42 -8.27 -10.93
N LEU A 76 1.48 -8.37 -9.99
CA LEU A 76 1.20 -7.29 -9.03
C LEU A 76 2.34 -7.08 -8.05
N LEU A 77 3.10 -8.14 -7.69
CA LEU A 77 4.23 -8.02 -6.79
C LEU A 77 5.42 -7.27 -7.38
N GLN A 78 5.45 -7.10 -8.70
CA GLN A 78 6.48 -6.33 -9.40
C GLN A 78 6.17 -4.83 -9.39
N LYS A 79 4.94 -4.43 -9.02
CA LYS A 79 4.57 -3.02 -8.98
C LYS A 79 5.29 -2.32 -7.83
N PRO A 80 5.74 -1.07 -8.05
CA PRO A 80 6.27 -0.26 -6.96
C PRO A 80 5.23 -0.08 -5.87
N PHE A 81 5.69 -0.07 -4.62
CA PHE A 81 4.79 -0.02 -3.47
C PHE A 81 5.35 0.80 -2.33
N VAL A 82 4.45 1.27 -1.47
CA VAL A 82 4.78 1.85 -0.17
C VAL A 82 4.00 1.11 0.92
N VAL A 83 4.52 1.14 2.14
CA VAL A 83 3.89 0.57 3.33
C VAL A 83 3.51 1.71 4.26
N VAL A 84 2.26 1.69 4.70
CA VAL A 84 1.66 2.67 5.59
C VAL A 84 1.30 1.97 6.89
N LEU A 85 2.06 2.25 7.94
CA LEU A 85 1.78 1.81 9.30
C LEU A 85 0.78 2.80 9.92
N ASN A 86 -0.48 2.39 10.01
CA ASN A 86 -1.59 3.21 10.49
C ASN A 86 -1.82 3.00 11.99
N LYS A 87 -2.49 3.97 12.64
CA LYS A 87 -2.77 4.05 14.08
C LYS A 87 -1.56 4.44 14.94
N LEU A 88 -0.77 5.42 14.47
CA LEU A 88 0.31 6.03 15.24
C LEU A 88 -0.15 6.64 16.59
N ASP A 89 -1.45 6.86 16.77
CA ASP A 89 -2.05 7.38 18.00
C ASP A 89 -2.14 6.39 19.15
N LYS A 90 -1.76 5.12 18.94
CA LYS A 90 -1.76 4.08 19.97
C LYS A 90 -0.44 4.06 20.73
N GLU A 91 -0.50 3.76 22.03
CA GLU A 91 0.68 3.76 22.91
C GLU A 91 1.72 2.73 22.46
N GLU A 92 1.23 1.63 21.89
CA GLU A 92 1.95 0.48 21.37
C GLU A 92 2.66 0.76 20.03
N ALA A 93 2.16 1.75 19.28
CA ALA A 93 2.56 1.98 17.89
C ALA A 93 4.04 2.32 17.70
N PRO A 94 4.69 3.17 18.53
CA PRO A 94 6.11 3.50 18.35
C PRO A 94 7.02 2.26 18.38
N LEU A 95 6.78 1.33 19.30
CA LEU A 95 7.56 0.10 19.43
C LEU A 95 7.29 -0.84 18.24
N ALA A 96 6.02 -1.04 17.89
CA ALA A 96 5.64 -1.86 16.74
C ALA A 96 6.26 -1.35 15.43
N ILE A 97 6.24 -0.03 15.21
CA ILE A 97 6.86 0.61 14.04
C ILE A 97 8.37 0.41 14.01
N GLU A 98 9.05 0.55 15.15
CA GLU A 98 10.50 0.35 15.24
C GLU A 98 10.88 -1.10 14.90
N LEU A 99 10.15 -2.05 15.48
CA LEU A 99 10.34 -3.48 15.24
C LEU A 99 10.06 -3.85 13.78
N PHE A 100 8.97 -3.32 13.20
CA PHE A 100 8.66 -3.50 11.79
C PHE A 100 9.81 -2.99 10.92
N LYS A 101 10.29 -1.76 11.13
CA LYS A 101 11.40 -1.17 10.36
C LYS A 101 12.70 -1.98 10.44
N LYS A 102 12.98 -2.57 11.61
CA LYS A 102 14.17 -3.43 11.83
C LYS A 102 14.10 -4.75 11.08
N SER A 103 12.91 -5.33 10.98
CA SER A 103 12.69 -6.65 10.37
C SER A 103 12.17 -6.59 8.93
N PHE A 104 11.88 -5.40 8.40
CA PHE A 104 11.40 -5.20 7.04
C PHE A 104 12.51 -5.50 6.02
N PRO A 105 12.28 -6.40 5.04
CA PRO A 105 13.33 -6.85 4.13
C PRO A 105 13.62 -5.88 2.98
N PHE A 106 12.84 -4.80 2.84
CA PHE A 106 13.02 -3.79 1.78
C PHE A 106 13.52 -2.46 2.35
N SER A 107 13.72 -1.46 1.48
CA SER A 107 14.17 -0.13 1.92
C SER A 107 13.20 0.50 2.92
N GLN A 108 13.73 1.01 4.04
CA GLN A 108 12.95 1.72 5.04
C GLN A 108 12.33 3.03 4.49
N GLY A 109 12.86 3.58 3.40
CA GLY A 109 12.28 4.74 2.71
C GLY A 109 10.90 4.49 2.10
N LEU A 110 10.44 3.23 2.07
CA LEU A 110 9.10 2.84 1.64
C LEU A 110 8.08 2.85 2.77
N ILE A 111 8.50 3.04 4.02
CA ILE A 111 7.65 2.93 5.21
C ILE A 111 7.23 4.32 5.68
N PHE A 112 5.93 4.52 5.80
CA PHE A 112 5.30 5.74 6.31
C PHE A 112 4.44 5.40 7.51
N SER A 113 4.53 6.20 8.56
CA SER A 113 3.70 6.04 9.76
C SER A 113 2.67 7.16 9.82
N ILE A 114 1.39 6.81 9.97
CA ILE A 114 0.30 7.78 9.96
C ILE A 114 -0.68 7.54 11.13
N SER A 115 -1.40 8.59 11.50
CA SER A 115 -2.67 8.45 12.21
C SER A 115 -3.77 9.05 11.34
N CYS A 116 -4.60 8.19 10.75
CA CYS A 116 -5.76 8.65 9.99
C CYS A 116 -6.73 9.46 10.85
N HIS A 117 -6.87 9.13 12.14
CA HIS A 117 -7.79 9.82 13.05
C HIS A 117 -7.35 11.26 13.34
N HIS A 118 -6.04 11.45 13.54
CA HIS A 118 -5.47 12.76 13.87
C HIS A 118 -4.86 13.49 12.66
N TYR A 119 -5.00 12.95 11.44
CA TYR A 119 -4.41 13.48 10.20
C TYR A 119 -2.88 13.68 10.27
N VAL A 120 -2.18 12.83 11.03
CA VAL A 120 -0.72 12.89 11.19
C VAL A 120 -0.04 12.04 10.12
N GLY A 121 1.05 12.54 9.53
CA GLY A 121 1.87 11.79 8.57
C GLY A 121 1.31 11.72 7.14
N ILE A 122 0.15 12.33 6.88
CA ILE A 122 -0.52 12.29 5.57
C ILE A 122 0.24 13.06 4.48
N GLU A 123 0.81 14.23 4.80
CA GLU A 123 1.54 15.04 3.81
C GLU A 123 2.83 14.39 3.30
N PRO A 124 3.70 13.82 4.16
CA PRO A 124 4.83 12.99 3.70
C PRO A 124 4.39 11.83 2.81
N LEU A 125 3.30 11.13 3.17
CA LEU A 125 2.76 10.03 2.38
C LEU A 125 2.29 10.50 0.99
N LYS A 126 1.52 11.60 0.93
CA LYS A 126 1.08 12.19 -0.35
C LYS A 126 2.25 12.55 -1.25
N LYS A 127 3.31 13.16 -0.70
CA LYS A 127 4.53 13.51 -1.44
C LYS A 127 5.25 12.26 -1.97
N ALA A 128 5.37 11.22 -1.15
CA ALA A 128 6.00 9.97 -1.57
C ALA A 128 5.23 9.26 -2.69
N ILE A 129 3.90 9.18 -2.59
CA ILE A 129 3.05 8.63 -3.65
C ILE A 129 3.21 9.44 -4.95
N HIS A 130 3.33 10.77 -4.85
CA HIS A 130 3.53 11.62 -6.01
C HIS A 130 4.86 11.35 -6.71
N SER A 131 5.96 11.28 -5.95
CA SER A 131 7.29 11.00 -6.48
C SER A 131 7.36 9.62 -7.11
N LEU A 132 6.81 8.60 -6.44
CA LEU A 132 6.77 7.22 -6.92
C LEU A 132 6.11 7.10 -8.31
N LEU A 133 5.04 7.87 -8.54
CA LEU A 133 4.31 7.87 -9.80
C LEU A 133 4.91 8.81 -10.87
N LYS A 134 5.62 9.87 -10.47
CA LYS A 134 6.37 10.73 -11.40
C LYS A 134 7.59 10.02 -11.98
N GLU A 135 8.31 9.25 -11.16
CA GLU A 135 9.47 8.46 -11.61
C GLU A 135 9.09 7.44 -12.70
N GLN A 136 7.91 6.82 -12.60
CA GLN A 136 7.40 5.92 -13.64
C GLN A 136 7.04 6.62 -14.96
N LYS A 137 6.64 7.90 -14.92
CA LYS A 137 6.37 8.68 -16.14
C LYS A 137 7.64 9.18 -16.81
N GLY A 138 8.77 9.18 -16.09
CA GLY A 138 10.09 9.57 -16.58
C GLY A 138 10.88 8.43 -17.24
N SER A 139 10.51 7.16 -17.03
CA SER A 139 11.01 6.06 -17.85
C SER A 139 10.24 6.02 -19.17
N PRO A 140 10.89 6.21 -20.32
CA PRO A 140 10.23 6.01 -21.60
C PRO A 140 9.88 4.52 -21.68
N LEU A 141 8.60 4.20 -21.56
CA LEU A 141 8.04 2.98 -22.15
C LEU A 141 8.04 3.17 -23.67
N CYS A 142 9.25 3.20 -24.24
CA CYS A 142 9.54 2.99 -25.64
C CYS A 142 10.65 1.95 -25.69
N SER A 143 10.28 0.71 -26.01
CA SER A 143 11.00 -0.17 -26.94
C SER A 143 10.15 -1.43 -27.19
N PHE A 144 9.44 -1.40 -28.32
CA PHE A 144 8.87 -2.50 -29.13
C PHE A 144 7.86 -3.47 -28.54
#